data_AF-A0A954FV92-F1
#
_entry.id   AF-A0A954FV92-F1
#
_cell.length_a   1.000
_cell.length_b   1.000
_cell.length_c   1.000
_cell.angle_alpha   90.00
_cell.angle_beta   90.00
_cell.angle_gamma   90.00
#
_symmetry.space_group_name_H-M   'P 1'
#
loop_
_entity.id
_entity.type
_entity.pdbx_description
1 polymer ?
#
loop_
_entity_poly.entity_id
_entity_poly.type
_entity_poly.pdbx_seq_one_letter_code
_entity_poly.pdbx_strand_id
1 'polypeptide(L)'
;LYATEGYWTGKASKLRRYTMRIDGFVSINAPLKGGEITTKPITFTGKELKLNFSTSAAGGITVELQTPDGKPIEGFTEADCSELFGDTIARPVHWKQGTDVSSLAGKPIRLKIKLKDADLYSFQFE
;
A
#
# COMPACT_ATOMS: atom_id res chain seq x y z
N LEU A 1 -14.32 11.11 13.57
CA LEU A 1 -15.65 11.76 13.56
C LEU A 1 -16.41 11.33 14.80
N TYR A 2 -16.96 12.26 15.58
CA TYR A 2 -17.88 11.93 16.66
C TYR A 2 -19.29 12.28 16.23
N ALA A 3 -20.26 11.40 16.50
CA ALA A 3 -21.66 11.67 16.20
C ALA A 3 -22.56 11.18 17.33
N THR A 4 -23.64 11.91 17.54
CA THR A 4 -24.69 11.59 18.50
C THR A 4 -25.83 10.84 17.81
N GLU A 5 -26.16 9.67 18.33
CA GLU A 5 -27.30 8.84 17.88
C GLU A 5 -28.43 8.88 18.92
N GLY A 6 -29.67 8.71 18.47
CA GLY A 6 -30.84 8.54 19.36
C GLY A 6 -31.34 9.82 20.04
N TYR A 7 -30.91 11.00 19.59
CA TYR A 7 -31.32 12.26 20.22
C TYR A 7 -32.78 12.66 19.97
N TRP A 8 -33.41 12.07 18.95
CA TRP A 8 -34.82 12.27 18.57
C TRP A 8 -35.72 11.08 18.92
N THR A 9 -35.17 9.99 19.49
CA THR A 9 -35.93 8.80 19.88
C THR A 9 -35.43 8.23 21.22
N GLY A 10 -36.33 8.11 22.21
CA GLY A 10 -36.03 7.49 23.52
C GLY A 10 -35.62 8.48 24.61
N LYS A 11 -35.08 7.97 25.73
CA LYS A 11 -34.74 8.75 26.94
C LYS A 11 -33.25 9.14 27.07
N ALA A 12 -32.39 8.73 26.13
CA ALA A 12 -30.95 8.96 26.20
C ALA A 12 -30.31 9.05 24.81
N SER A 13 -29.24 9.85 24.70
CA SER A 13 -28.39 9.94 23.50
C SER A 13 -27.15 9.06 23.65
N LYS A 14 -26.65 8.53 22.53
CA LYS A 14 -25.37 7.78 22.46
C LYS A 14 -24.33 8.60 21.72
N LEU A 15 -23.14 8.73 22.27
CA LEU A 15 -21.98 9.28 21.55
C LEU A 15 -21.18 8.14 20.91
N ARG A 16 -21.02 8.18 19.59
CA ARG A 16 -20.20 7.22 18.83
C ARG A 16 -18.95 7.90 18.29
N ARG A 17 -17.85 7.16 18.26
CA ARG A 17 -16.63 7.53 17.53
C ARG A 17 -16.54 6.69 16.26
N TYR A 18 -16.53 7.35 15.12
CA TYR A 18 -16.20 6.75 13.82
C TYR A 18 -14.78 7.11 13.45
N THR A 19 -14.02 6.09 13.03
CA THR A 19 -12.65 6.21 12.52
C THR A 19 -12.64 5.77 11.07
N MET A 20 -12.04 6.59 10.22
CA MET A 20 -11.75 6.25 8.84
C MET A 20 -10.24 6.36 8.65
N ARG A 21 -9.64 5.33 8.08
CA ARG A 21 -8.22 5.30 7.74
C ARG A 21 -7.95 6.32 6.63
N ILE A 22 -6.82 7.02 6.69
CA ILE A 22 -6.37 7.90 5.59
C ILE A 22 -6.24 7.04 4.33
N ASP A 23 -6.83 7.47 3.22
CA ASP A 23 -6.98 6.71 1.97
C ASP A 23 -7.59 5.30 2.10
N GLY A 24 -8.23 4.99 3.24
CA GLY A 24 -8.62 3.62 3.58
C GLY A 24 -10.06 3.25 3.26
N PHE A 25 -10.71 3.96 2.32
CA PHE A 25 -12.12 3.74 2.00
C PHE A 25 -12.34 2.49 1.12
N VAL A 26 -11.41 2.22 0.19
CA VAL A 26 -11.41 1.05 -0.70
C VAL A 26 -10.00 0.48 -0.75
N SER A 27 -9.87 -0.84 -0.85
CA SER A 27 -8.59 -1.53 -1.00
C SER A 27 -8.57 -2.40 -2.25
N ILE A 28 -7.36 -2.66 -2.72
CA ILE A 28 -7.04 -3.84 -3.51
C ILE A 28 -6.79 -4.97 -2.49
N ASN A 29 -7.65 -5.98 -2.52
CA ASN A 29 -7.60 -7.11 -1.60
C ASN A 29 -7.08 -8.37 -2.29
N ALA A 30 -6.26 -9.15 -1.59
CA ALA A 30 -5.95 -10.51 -1.99
C ALA A 30 -6.15 -11.50 -0.82
N PRO A 31 -6.75 -12.68 -1.08
CA PRO A 31 -6.85 -13.75 -0.09
C PRO A 31 -5.49 -14.42 0.18
N LEU A 32 -5.44 -15.36 1.12
CA LEU A 32 -4.20 -16.10 1.48
C LEU A 32 -3.57 -16.89 0.32
N LYS A 33 -4.35 -17.28 -0.71
CA LYS A 33 -3.79 -17.88 -1.94
C LYS A 33 -2.96 -16.91 -2.78
N GLY A 34 -3.03 -15.62 -2.47
CA GLY A 34 -2.32 -14.55 -3.13
C GLY A 34 -3.07 -13.94 -4.31
N GLY A 35 -2.53 -12.82 -4.77
CA GLY A 35 -2.94 -12.07 -5.94
C GLY A 35 -1.86 -11.06 -6.33
N GLU A 36 -1.94 -10.53 -7.55
CA GLU A 36 -1.00 -9.51 -8.00
C GLU A 36 -1.72 -8.43 -8.81
N ILE A 37 -1.16 -7.22 -8.75
CA ILE A 37 -1.56 -6.10 -9.59
C ILE A 37 -0.32 -5.56 -10.29
N THR A 38 -0.52 -4.96 -11.45
CA THR A 38 0.52 -4.18 -12.10
C THR A 38 -0.04 -2.88 -12.61
N THR A 39 0.60 -1.76 -12.27
CA THR A 39 0.15 -0.44 -12.72
C THR A 39 0.37 -0.29 -14.23
N LYS A 40 -0.31 0.71 -14.81
CA LYS A 40 0.17 1.34 -16.04
C LYS A 40 1.52 2.03 -15.75
N PRO A 41 2.34 2.33 -16.77
CA PRO A 41 3.53 3.15 -16.57
C PRO A 41 3.19 4.47 -15.89
N ILE A 42 3.94 4.80 -14.83
CA ILE A 42 3.84 6.02 -14.06
C ILE A 42 5.20 6.70 -14.01
N THR A 43 5.23 8.02 -14.04
CA THR A 43 6.40 8.84 -13.70
C THR A 43 6.19 9.43 -12.32
N PHE A 44 7.28 9.63 -11.58
CA PHE A 44 7.21 10.15 -10.21
C PHE A 44 8.36 11.10 -9.90
N THR A 45 8.15 11.88 -8.83
CA THR A 45 9.18 12.65 -8.13
C THR A 45 9.33 12.08 -6.73
N GLY A 46 10.50 12.26 -6.11
CA GLY A 46 10.81 11.72 -4.80
C GLY A 46 11.88 10.64 -4.85
N LYS A 47 12.18 10.09 -3.69
CA LYS A 47 13.26 9.14 -3.45
C LYS A 47 12.82 7.89 -2.68
N GLU A 48 11.61 7.84 -2.12
CA GLU A 48 11.09 6.66 -1.44
C GLU A 48 9.69 6.30 -1.94
N LEU A 49 9.40 5.00 -2.06
CA LEU A 49 8.04 4.49 -2.26
C LEU A 49 7.45 4.12 -0.90
N LYS A 50 6.29 4.67 -0.56
CA LYS A 50 5.54 4.34 0.67
C LYS A 50 4.20 3.70 0.35
N LEU A 51 3.83 2.71 1.16
CA LEU A 51 2.56 1.99 1.06
C LEU A 51 1.67 2.25 2.28
N ASN A 52 0.38 2.33 2.01
CA ASN A 52 -0.68 2.29 2.98
C ASN A 52 -1.41 0.94 2.87
N PHE A 53 -1.25 0.07 3.87
CA PHE A 53 -1.76 -1.30 3.80
C PHE A 53 -2.10 -1.89 5.17
N SER A 54 -2.85 -2.99 5.15
CA SER A 54 -3.09 -3.87 6.30
C SER A 54 -2.96 -5.32 5.87
N THR A 55 -2.23 -6.14 6.61
CA THR A 55 -2.13 -7.60 6.39
C THR A 55 -2.57 -8.38 7.62
N SER A 56 -2.92 -9.65 7.44
CA SER A 56 -2.97 -10.57 8.57
C SER A 56 -1.56 -10.94 9.06
N ALA A 57 -1.47 -11.71 10.15
CA ALA A 57 -0.21 -12.20 10.69
C ALA A 57 0.53 -13.19 9.76
N ALA A 58 -0.18 -13.86 8.85
CA ALA A 58 0.39 -14.76 7.85
C ALA A 58 0.39 -14.15 6.43
N GLY A 59 -0.05 -12.89 6.32
CA GLY A 59 -0.11 -12.14 5.09
C GLY A 59 1.14 -11.31 4.85
N GLY A 60 1.27 -10.80 3.63
CA GLY A 60 2.44 -10.06 3.19
C GLY A 60 2.22 -9.34 1.87
N ILE A 61 3.05 -8.33 1.64
CA ILE A 61 3.12 -7.57 0.39
C ILE A 61 4.59 -7.49 -0.05
N THR A 62 4.84 -7.69 -1.34
CA THR A 62 6.12 -7.40 -1.99
C THR A 62 5.90 -6.51 -3.21
N VAL A 63 6.91 -5.71 -3.54
CA VAL A 63 6.87 -4.77 -4.67
C VAL A 63 8.09 -4.97 -5.56
N GLU A 64 7.83 -5.10 -6.84
CA GLU A 64 8.83 -5.07 -7.90
C GLU A 64 8.62 -3.80 -8.75
N LEU A 65 9.73 -3.12 -9.07
CA LEU A 65 9.75 -2.04 -10.04
C LEU A 65 10.13 -2.61 -11.41
N GLN A 66 9.35 -2.27 -12.43
CA GLN A 66 9.57 -2.72 -13.80
C GLN A 66 9.75 -1.54 -14.75
N THR A 67 10.47 -1.77 -15.84
CA THR A 67 10.48 -0.90 -17.01
C THR A 67 9.10 -0.84 -17.68
N PRO A 68 8.84 0.12 -18.58
CA PRO A 68 7.56 0.21 -19.29
C PRO A 68 7.18 -1.05 -20.08
N ASP A 69 8.17 -1.78 -20.60
CA ASP A 69 8.00 -3.06 -21.30
C ASP A 69 7.82 -4.27 -20.35
N GLY A 70 7.78 -4.04 -19.04
CA GLY A 70 7.49 -5.06 -18.03
C GLY A 70 8.70 -5.89 -17.61
N LYS A 71 9.93 -5.43 -17.86
CA LYS A 71 11.14 -6.10 -17.38
C LYS A 71 11.45 -5.64 -15.95
N PRO A 72 11.76 -6.56 -15.01
CA PRO A 72 12.20 -6.19 -13.67
C PRO A 72 13.45 -5.30 -13.73
N ILE A 73 13.49 -4.28 -12.89
CA ILE A 73 14.67 -3.41 -12.72
C ILE A 73 15.59 -4.05 -11.68
N GLU A 74 16.85 -4.24 -12.03
CA GLU A 74 17.87 -4.81 -11.13
C GLU A 74 17.98 -4.02 -9.82
N GLY A 75 18.07 -4.74 -8.69
CA GLY A 75 18.07 -4.16 -7.35
C GLY A 75 16.70 -3.74 -6.82
N PHE A 76 15.66 -3.76 -7.66
CA PHE A 76 14.27 -3.47 -7.32
C PHE A 76 13.32 -4.62 -7.70
N THR A 77 13.86 -5.84 -7.77
CA THR A 77 13.08 -7.05 -8.09
C THR A 77 12.27 -7.51 -6.88
N GLU A 78 11.28 -8.37 -7.11
CA GLU A 78 10.54 -9.01 -6.02
C GLU A 78 11.47 -9.76 -5.04
N ALA A 79 12.49 -10.45 -5.57
CA ALA A 79 13.45 -11.22 -4.78
C ALA A 79 14.41 -10.33 -3.95
N ASP A 80 14.47 -9.04 -4.28
CA ASP A 80 15.21 -8.03 -3.51
C ASP A 80 14.32 -7.28 -2.52
N CYS A 81 12.99 -7.35 -2.66
CA CYS A 81 12.04 -6.70 -1.78
C CYS A 81 11.94 -7.45 -0.45
N SER A 82 12.12 -6.72 0.65
CA SER A 82 11.75 -7.22 1.97
C SER A 82 10.23 -7.27 2.07
N GLU A 83 9.68 -8.40 2.51
CA GLU A 83 8.23 -8.55 2.66
C GLU A 83 7.68 -7.57 3.70
N LEU A 84 6.62 -6.86 3.34
CA LEU A 84 5.91 -5.94 4.20
C LEU A 84 4.71 -6.64 4.84
N PHE A 85 4.52 -6.46 6.14
CA PHE A 85 3.38 -6.98 6.89
C PHE A 85 3.00 -6.02 8.04
N GLY A 86 1.80 -6.21 8.58
CA GLY A 86 1.23 -5.37 9.64
C GLY A 86 0.22 -4.35 9.12
N ASP A 87 -0.03 -3.30 9.90
CA ASP A 87 -1.02 -2.26 9.60
C ASP A 87 -0.39 -0.86 9.72
N THR A 88 -0.28 -0.15 8.60
CA THR A 88 0.37 1.17 8.55
C THR A 88 -0.07 2.01 7.36
N ILE A 89 -0.20 3.32 7.60
CA ILE A 89 -0.64 4.28 6.58
C ILE A 89 0.49 4.78 5.66
N ALA A 90 1.75 4.51 6.01
CA ALA A 90 2.92 4.98 5.27
C ALA A 90 4.17 4.19 5.66
N ARG A 91 4.33 2.95 5.16
CA ARG A 91 5.59 2.19 5.27
C ARG A 91 6.46 2.41 4.05
N PRO A 92 7.73 2.78 4.19
CA PRO A 92 8.66 2.69 3.08
C PRO A 92 8.81 1.24 2.62
N VAL A 93 8.88 1.04 1.31
CA VAL A 93 9.27 -0.22 0.70
C VAL A 93 10.80 -0.33 0.77
N HIS A 94 11.28 -1.45 1.28
CA HIS A 94 12.70 -1.74 1.39
C HIS A 94 13.10 -2.83 0.42
N TRP A 95 14.07 -2.53 -0.44
CA TRP A 95 14.82 -3.54 -1.18
C TRP A 95 16.17 -3.78 -0.53
N LYS A 96 16.93 -4.80 -0.98
CA LYS A 96 18.27 -5.11 -0.44
C LYS A 96 19.23 -3.91 -0.46
N GLN A 97 19.10 -3.03 -1.45
CA GLN A 97 19.91 -1.82 -1.58
C GLN A 97 19.39 -0.63 -0.77
N GLY A 98 18.27 -0.78 -0.05
CA GLY A 98 17.64 0.27 0.77
C GLY A 98 16.28 0.71 0.23
N THR A 99 15.87 1.92 0.60
CA THR A 99 14.58 2.54 0.22
C THR A 99 14.70 3.49 -0.96
N ASP A 100 15.92 3.85 -1.35
CA ASP A 100 16.17 4.90 -2.34
C ASP A 100 15.81 4.45 -3.76
N VAL A 101 14.87 5.18 -4.37
CA VAL A 101 14.43 5.02 -5.76
C VAL A 101 14.75 6.27 -6.60
N SER A 102 15.56 7.20 -6.07
CA SER A 102 15.84 8.50 -6.70
C SER A 102 16.45 8.37 -8.10
N SER A 103 17.21 7.29 -8.36
CA SER A 103 17.79 6.97 -9.67
C SER A 103 16.75 6.69 -10.77
N LEU A 104 15.51 6.40 -10.38
CA LEU A 104 14.37 6.15 -11.26
C LEU A 104 13.43 7.36 -11.40
N ALA A 105 13.63 8.43 -10.62
CA ALA A 105 12.79 9.61 -10.66
C ALA A 105 12.75 10.22 -12.08
N GLY A 106 11.56 10.65 -12.50
CA GLY A 106 11.30 11.17 -13.85
C GLY A 106 11.28 10.12 -14.97
N LYS A 107 11.64 8.86 -14.71
CA LYS A 107 11.55 7.77 -15.69
C LYS A 107 10.20 7.05 -15.57
N PRO A 108 9.55 6.66 -16.67
CA PRO A 108 8.34 5.87 -16.60
C PRO A 108 8.67 4.45 -16.09
N ILE A 109 7.99 4.02 -15.04
CA ILE A 109 8.12 2.68 -14.45
C ILE A 109 6.76 2.06 -14.18
N ARG A 110 6.69 0.75 -13.95
CA ARG A 110 5.49 0.07 -13.47
C ARG A 110 5.74 -0.52 -12.09
N LEU A 111 4.74 -0.49 -11.23
CA LEU A 111 4.76 -1.22 -9.96
C LEU A 111 4.06 -2.56 -10.18
N LYS A 112 4.77 -3.66 -9.96
CA LYS A 112 4.17 -4.98 -9.79
C LYS A 112 4.09 -5.28 -8.30
N ILE A 113 2.88 -5.36 -7.75
CA ILE A 113 2.65 -5.57 -6.33
C ILE A 113 2.00 -6.92 -6.15
N LYS A 114 2.64 -7.79 -5.36
CA LYS A 114 2.06 -9.06 -4.94
C LYS A 114 1.52 -8.92 -3.53
N LEU A 115 0.35 -9.49 -3.33
CA LEU A 115 -0.38 -9.45 -2.07
C LEU A 115 -0.74 -10.87 -1.67
N LYS A 116 -0.71 -11.12 -0.37
CA LYS A 116 -1.19 -12.36 0.23
C LYS A 116 -1.87 -12.02 1.54
N ASP A 117 -3.17 -12.34 1.65
CA ASP A 117 -4.00 -12.03 2.82
C ASP A 117 -3.81 -10.57 3.31
N ALA A 118 -4.00 -9.65 2.37
CA ALA A 118 -3.62 -8.26 2.51
C ALA A 118 -4.56 -7.31 1.77
N ASP A 119 -4.70 -6.10 2.33
CA ASP A 119 -5.37 -4.94 1.76
C ASP A 119 -4.34 -3.84 1.47
N LEU A 120 -4.22 -3.44 0.21
CA LEU A 120 -3.47 -2.26 -0.21
C LEU A 120 -4.44 -1.12 -0.50
N TYR A 121 -4.30 -0.02 0.23
CA TYR A 121 -5.19 1.15 0.14
C TYR A 121 -4.62 2.23 -0.79
N SER A 122 -3.35 2.59 -0.62
CA SER A 122 -2.67 3.58 -1.45
C SER A 122 -1.15 3.36 -1.51
N PHE A 123 -0.51 3.98 -2.50
CA PHE A 123 0.94 4.07 -2.62
C PHE A 123 1.33 5.49 -3.05
N GLN A 124 2.50 5.96 -2.61
CA GLN A 124 2.99 7.31 -2.89
C GLN A 124 4.51 7.33 -2.99
N PHE A 125 5.04 8.17 -3.88
CA PHE A 125 6.45 8.53 -3.90
C PHE A 125 6.68 9.88 -3.17
N GLU A 126 7.71 9.94 -2.33
CA GLU A 126 8.13 11.13 -1.56
C GLU A 126 9.63 11.41 -1.69
#